data_AF-A0A9D2E3D1-F1
#
_entry.id   AF-A0A9D2E3D1-F1
#
_cell.length_a   1.000
_cell.length_b   1.000
_cell.length_c   1.000
_cell.angle_alpha   90.00
_cell.angle_beta   90.00
_cell.angle_gamma   90.00
#
_symmetry.space_group_name_H-M   'P 1'
#
loop_
_entity.id
_entity.type
_entity.pdbx_description
1 polymer ?
#
loop_
_entity_poly.entity_id
_entity_poly.type
_entity_poly.pdbx_seq_one_letter_code
_entity_poly.pdbx_strand_id
1 'polypeptide(L)'
;MSDEAVKYLYSKRGGPFHDKSCPKAQHIPDEELGYSEKYLSNISQCPLCAVKAYVRLGAKDFYNYPLYERLFRRMRFTPVLLRRMYVNEKIRTSASSNGLTIWGKEDSWRLEFWDGSDTMRLMHNNYYPLPDGTRIFTGGYHLQAERATANYAFTAISGYTYADHKAAMLKREQEQFALKVDVLPEGFSAKKDDLSGAKKKVFWVWKKFIELLRKFFRKRSKCTCKPWRQADLPGWMLLHLKWWGGTASPQTRFAFAALFVVGARLLCYTESYARAFFERGEAYQWNVGTK
;
A
#
# COMPACT_ATOMS: atom_id res chain seq x y z
N MET A 1 -3.78 -46.35 -2.29
CA MET A 1 -4.92 -45.44 -2.01
C MET A 1 -4.95 -44.34 -3.05
N SER A 2 -5.96 -44.34 -3.94
CA SER A 2 -6.04 -43.49 -5.14
C SER A 2 -7.08 -42.35 -5.05
N ASP A 3 -7.79 -42.22 -3.93
CA ASP A 3 -8.72 -41.10 -3.74
C ASP A 3 -7.94 -39.80 -3.49
N GLU A 4 -8.01 -38.87 -4.43
CA GLU A 4 -7.36 -37.57 -4.34
C GLU A 4 -8.05 -36.60 -3.38
N ALA A 5 -9.32 -36.84 -3.03
CA ALA A 5 -10.05 -36.02 -2.06
C ALA A 5 -9.46 -36.20 -0.65
N VAL A 6 -9.02 -37.42 -0.32
CA VAL A 6 -8.35 -37.73 0.93
C VAL A 6 -7.01 -37.02 0.99
N LYS A 7 -6.83 -36.19 2.03
CA LYS A 7 -5.60 -35.41 2.25
C LYS A 7 -4.87 -35.81 3.52
N TYR A 8 -5.60 -36.34 4.49
CA TYR A 8 -5.10 -36.64 5.82
C TYR A 8 -5.66 -37.96 6.34
N LEU A 9 -4.89 -38.58 7.24
CA LEU A 9 -5.17 -39.88 7.84
C LEU A 9 -5.03 -39.77 9.36
N TYR A 10 -5.80 -40.56 10.10
CA TYR A 10 -5.72 -40.65 11.57
C TYR A 10 -6.26 -41.99 12.06
N SER A 11 -5.95 -42.38 13.30
CA SER A 11 -6.62 -43.51 13.94
C SER A 11 -7.87 -43.04 14.69
N LYS A 12 -8.97 -43.75 14.52
CA LYS A 12 -10.23 -43.55 15.28
C LYS A 12 -10.05 -43.81 16.78
N ARG A 13 -9.03 -44.57 17.18
CA ARG A 13 -8.69 -44.84 18.61
C ARG A 13 -7.90 -43.71 19.26
N GLY A 14 -7.59 -42.65 18.52
CA GLY A 14 -6.78 -41.53 18.99
C GLY A 14 -5.33 -41.61 18.52
N GLY A 15 -4.56 -40.57 18.82
CA GLY A 15 -3.20 -40.40 18.33
C GLY A 15 -3.07 -39.22 17.35
N PRO A 16 -1.92 -39.10 16.68
CA PRO A 16 -1.65 -37.94 15.85
C PRO A 16 -2.36 -38.00 14.49
N PHE A 17 -2.64 -36.82 13.95
CA PHE A 17 -3.10 -36.57 12.59
C PHE A 17 -1.93 -36.62 11.61
N HIS A 18 -2.12 -37.25 10.45
CA HIS A 18 -1.08 -37.50 9.47
C HIS A 18 -1.43 -36.91 8.10
N ASP A 19 -0.43 -36.42 7.36
CA ASP A 19 -0.55 -36.25 5.91
C ASP A 19 -0.77 -37.61 5.23
N LYS A 20 -1.54 -37.66 4.13
CA LYS A 20 -1.82 -38.91 3.38
C LYS A 20 -0.57 -39.68 2.94
N SER A 21 0.55 -38.98 2.77
CA SER A 21 1.83 -39.58 2.35
C SER A 21 2.77 -39.89 3.53
N CYS A 22 2.29 -39.84 4.78
CA CYS A 22 3.10 -40.15 5.95
C CYS A 22 3.38 -41.66 6.04
N PRO A 23 4.65 -42.10 6.14
CA PRO A 23 4.97 -43.53 6.31
C PRO A 23 4.35 -44.14 7.56
N LYS A 24 4.29 -43.40 8.67
CA LYS A 24 3.68 -43.89 9.92
C LYS A 24 2.18 -44.17 9.80
N ALA A 25 1.48 -43.51 8.89
CA ALA A 25 0.06 -43.75 8.69
C ALA A 25 -0.22 -45.11 8.05
N GLN A 26 0.77 -45.72 7.39
CA GLN A 26 0.66 -47.05 6.78
C GLN A 26 0.57 -48.18 7.82
N HIS A 27 0.88 -47.89 9.09
CA HIS A 27 0.82 -48.85 10.18
C HIS A 27 -0.48 -48.76 10.99
N ILE A 28 -1.42 -47.90 10.60
CA ILE A 28 -2.74 -47.84 11.21
C ILE A 28 -3.58 -48.99 10.63
N PRO A 29 -4.17 -49.88 11.46
CA PRO A 29 -5.03 -50.95 10.97
C PRO A 29 -6.23 -50.40 10.18
N ASP A 30 -6.65 -51.10 9.13
CA ASP A 30 -7.72 -50.65 8.23
C ASP A 30 -9.05 -50.39 8.97
N GLU A 31 -9.34 -51.18 10.02
CA GLU A 31 -10.55 -51.03 10.85
C GLU A 31 -10.54 -49.71 11.64
N GLU A 32 -9.35 -49.27 12.04
CA GLU A 32 -9.12 -48.06 12.82
C GLU A 32 -8.87 -46.83 11.95
N LEU A 33 -8.57 -47.01 10.67
CA LEU A 33 -8.17 -45.93 9.78
C LEU A 33 -9.32 -44.97 9.50
N GLY A 34 -9.09 -43.70 9.84
CA GLY A 34 -9.94 -42.57 9.53
C GLY A 34 -9.31 -41.69 8.45
N TYR A 35 -10.16 -41.09 7.63
CA TYR A 35 -9.78 -40.23 6.51
C TYR A 35 -10.35 -38.83 6.70
N SER A 36 -9.64 -37.83 6.21
CA SER A 36 -10.18 -36.48 6.14
C SER A 36 -9.66 -35.72 4.92
N GLU A 37 -10.57 -34.96 4.30
CA GLU A 37 -10.24 -33.97 3.29
C GLU A 37 -9.75 -32.65 3.91
N LYS A 38 -10.15 -32.39 5.16
CA LYS A 38 -9.89 -31.14 5.88
C LYS A 38 -8.86 -31.35 6.99
N TYR A 39 -8.16 -30.28 7.33
CA TYR A 39 -7.22 -30.32 8.45
C TYR A 39 -7.98 -30.20 9.77
N LEU A 40 -7.79 -31.17 10.68
CA LEU A 40 -8.44 -31.22 11.98
C LEU A 40 -7.52 -30.65 13.07
N SER A 41 -7.73 -29.39 13.47
CA SER A 41 -6.85 -28.69 14.42
C SER A 41 -7.00 -29.14 15.88
N ASN A 42 -8.04 -29.90 16.20
CA ASN A 42 -8.30 -30.48 17.52
C ASN A 42 -7.51 -31.78 17.77
N ILE A 43 -6.84 -32.32 16.76
CA ILE A 43 -5.99 -33.52 16.87
C ILE A 43 -4.53 -33.08 16.80
N SER A 44 -3.66 -33.72 17.60
CA SER A 44 -2.22 -33.42 17.57
C SER A 44 -1.61 -33.78 16.22
N GLN A 45 -0.69 -32.97 15.69
CA GLN A 45 -0.06 -33.25 14.41
C GLN A 45 1.12 -34.22 14.58
N CYS A 46 1.22 -35.24 13.72
CA CYS A 46 2.40 -36.09 13.67
C CYS A 46 3.64 -35.25 13.30
N PRO A 47 4.72 -35.24 14.11
CA PRO A 47 5.88 -34.38 13.87
C PRO A 47 6.63 -34.72 12.58
N LEU A 48 6.61 -36.00 12.15
CA LEU A 48 7.30 -36.44 10.93
C LEU A 48 6.70 -35.86 9.65
N CYS A 49 5.38 -35.69 9.59
CA CYS A 49 4.70 -35.15 8.41
C CYS A 49 4.10 -33.75 8.64
N ALA A 50 4.40 -33.12 9.78
CA ALA A 50 3.82 -31.84 10.17
C ALA A 50 3.98 -30.75 9.10
N VAL A 51 5.22 -30.54 8.63
CA VAL A 51 5.52 -29.52 7.61
C VAL A 51 4.72 -29.80 6.33
N LYS A 52 4.72 -31.04 5.84
CA LYS A 52 3.98 -31.43 4.64
C LYS A 52 2.48 -31.25 4.78
N ALA A 53 1.92 -31.62 5.93
CA ALA A 53 0.51 -31.41 6.24
C ALA A 53 0.16 -29.90 6.23
N TYR A 54 1.01 -29.04 6.79
CA TYR A 54 0.79 -27.60 6.79
C TYR A 54 0.90 -26.99 5.38
N VAL A 55 1.87 -27.41 4.57
CA VAL A 55 1.98 -26.97 3.17
C VAL A 55 0.76 -27.43 2.37
N ARG A 56 0.30 -28.67 2.54
CA ARG A 56 -0.93 -29.16 1.90
C ARG A 56 -2.16 -28.33 2.27
N LEU A 57 -2.21 -27.85 3.51
CA LEU A 57 -3.29 -26.99 3.98
C LEU A 57 -3.25 -25.62 3.31
N GLY A 58 -2.09 -24.97 3.19
CA GLY A 58 -1.99 -23.55 2.87
C GLY A 58 -1.38 -23.16 1.52
N ALA A 59 -0.57 -24.03 0.92
CA ALA A 59 0.05 -23.75 -0.38
C ALA A 59 -0.98 -23.88 -1.51
N LYS A 60 -0.98 -22.90 -2.42
CA LYS A 60 -1.78 -22.94 -3.65
C LYS A 60 -1.20 -23.91 -4.68
N ASP A 61 0.10 -24.18 -4.57
CA ASP A 61 0.96 -24.91 -5.50
C ASP A 61 1.65 -26.09 -4.79
N PHE A 62 0.87 -26.90 -4.06
CA PHE A 62 1.37 -28.03 -3.26
C PHE A 62 2.26 -29.02 -4.04
N TYR A 63 2.05 -29.16 -5.36
CA TYR A 63 2.90 -30.00 -6.22
C TYR A 63 4.39 -29.60 -6.18
N ASN A 64 4.68 -28.35 -5.80
CA ASN A 64 6.04 -27.83 -5.57
C ASN A 64 6.55 -28.05 -4.13
N TYR A 65 6.02 -29.00 -3.37
CA TYR A 65 6.45 -29.27 -1.99
C TYR A 65 7.99 -29.34 -1.78
N PRO A 66 8.78 -29.97 -2.67
CA PRO A 66 10.25 -29.97 -2.51
C PRO A 66 10.87 -28.57 -2.50
N LEU A 67 10.29 -27.60 -3.24
CA LEU A 67 10.74 -26.21 -3.21
C LEU A 67 10.39 -25.53 -1.88
N TYR A 68 9.19 -25.76 -1.36
CA TYR A 68 8.80 -25.28 -0.03
C TYR A 68 9.75 -25.78 1.05
N GLU A 69 10.08 -27.07 1.04
CA GLU A 69 10.99 -27.65 2.01
C GLU A 69 12.38 -26.98 1.99
N ARG A 70 12.93 -26.76 0.78
CA ARG A 70 14.20 -26.04 0.61
C ARG A 70 14.11 -24.59 1.10
N LEU A 71 13.06 -23.86 0.71
CA LEU A 71 12.85 -22.47 1.13
C LEU A 71 12.70 -22.37 2.64
N PHE A 72 11.84 -23.17 3.26
CA PHE A 72 11.63 -23.13 4.71
C PHE A 72 12.90 -23.42 5.49
N ARG A 73 13.71 -24.38 5.03
CA ARG A 73 15.01 -24.66 5.64
C ARG A 73 15.95 -23.46 5.54
N ARG A 74 16.07 -22.86 4.34
CA ARG A 74 16.93 -21.69 4.10
C ARG A 74 16.46 -20.45 4.86
N MET A 75 15.16 -20.19 4.88
CA MET A 75 14.49 -19.08 5.58
C MET A 75 14.37 -19.32 7.09
N ARG A 76 14.77 -20.50 7.58
CA ARG A 76 14.69 -20.92 9.00
C ARG A 76 13.27 -20.90 9.59
N PHE A 77 12.27 -21.31 8.81
CA PHE A 77 10.92 -21.55 9.33
C PHE A 77 10.91 -22.78 10.23
N THR A 78 10.39 -22.62 11.44
CA THR A 78 10.17 -23.73 12.37
C THR A 78 8.79 -24.36 12.15
N PRO A 79 8.60 -25.66 12.44
CA PRO A 79 7.27 -26.29 12.38
C PRO A 79 6.21 -25.56 13.22
N VAL A 80 6.62 -24.96 14.35
CA VAL A 80 5.75 -24.15 15.22
C VAL A 80 5.27 -22.89 14.49
N LEU A 81 6.18 -22.18 13.83
CA LEU A 81 5.84 -20.99 13.05
C LEU A 81 4.94 -21.35 11.86
N LEU A 82 5.25 -22.43 11.14
CA LEU A 82 4.42 -22.91 10.03
C LEU A 82 3.00 -23.31 10.49
N ARG A 83 2.88 -23.93 11.66
CA ARG A 83 1.56 -24.22 12.26
C ARG A 83 0.80 -22.93 12.53
N ARG A 84 1.44 -21.91 13.12
CA ARG A 84 0.80 -20.61 13.36
C ARG A 84 0.33 -19.98 12.06
N MET A 85 1.19 -19.96 11.03
CA MET A 85 0.85 -19.40 9.72
C MET A 85 -0.34 -20.10 9.06
N TYR A 86 -0.24 -21.41 8.85
CA TYR A 86 -1.20 -22.13 8.01
C TYR A 86 -2.45 -22.56 8.77
N VAL A 87 -2.31 -22.95 10.04
CA VAL A 87 -3.41 -23.47 10.84
C VAL A 87 -4.14 -22.35 11.59
N ASN A 88 -3.42 -21.45 12.27
CA ASN A 88 -4.06 -20.44 13.10
C ASN A 88 -4.48 -19.22 12.26
N GLU A 89 -3.54 -18.63 11.52
CA GLU A 89 -3.77 -17.41 10.73
C GLU A 89 -4.36 -17.65 9.34
N LYS A 90 -4.51 -18.92 8.94
CA LYS A 90 -5.05 -19.35 7.63
C LYS A 90 -4.36 -18.69 6.43
N ILE A 91 -3.07 -18.40 6.58
CA ILE A 91 -2.24 -17.81 5.54
C ILE A 91 -2.16 -18.77 4.34
N ARG A 92 -2.14 -18.20 3.14
CA ARG A 92 -1.91 -18.93 1.88
C ARG A 92 -0.55 -18.56 1.30
N THR A 93 0.08 -19.48 0.60
CA THR A 93 1.38 -19.23 -0.03
C THR A 93 1.49 -19.78 -1.44
N SER A 94 2.43 -19.23 -2.19
CA SER A 94 2.99 -19.81 -3.41
C SER A 94 4.51 -19.65 -3.37
N ALA A 95 5.23 -20.67 -3.83
CA ALA A 95 6.68 -20.67 -3.84
C ALA A 95 7.24 -20.30 -5.21
N SER A 96 8.29 -19.49 -5.20
CA SER A 96 9.12 -19.20 -6.37
C SER A 96 10.57 -19.60 -6.08
N SER A 97 11.43 -19.57 -7.10
CA SER A 97 12.87 -19.84 -6.92
C SER A 97 13.53 -18.91 -5.91
N ASN A 98 13.05 -17.66 -5.79
CA ASN A 98 13.65 -16.63 -4.94
C ASN A 98 12.92 -16.42 -3.59
N GLY A 99 11.77 -17.06 -3.36
CA GLY A 99 11.06 -16.84 -2.11
C GLY A 99 9.61 -17.32 -2.07
N LEU A 100 8.83 -16.69 -1.20
CA LEU A 100 7.42 -16.99 -0.99
C LEU A 100 6.58 -15.76 -1.30
N THR A 101 5.53 -15.93 -2.10
CA THR A 101 4.39 -15.02 -2.10
C THR A 101 3.41 -15.48 -1.03
N ILE A 102 2.99 -14.57 -0.16
CA ILE A 102 2.21 -14.85 1.04
C ILE A 102 0.95 -14.00 0.99
N TRP A 103 -0.22 -14.63 1.11
CA TRP A 103 -1.51 -13.95 1.25
C TRP A 103 -2.02 -14.17 2.65
N GLY A 104 -2.25 -13.08 3.39
CA GLY A 104 -2.69 -13.11 4.76
C GLY A 104 -3.53 -11.89 5.08
N LYS A 105 -4.58 -12.08 5.88
CA LYS A 105 -5.58 -11.04 6.18
C LYS A 105 -6.12 -10.44 4.87
N GLU A 106 -5.89 -9.16 4.65
CA GLU A 106 -6.41 -8.38 3.53
C GLU A 106 -5.37 -8.12 2.43
N ASP A 107 -4.10 -8.51 2.63
CA ASP A 107 -2.97 -8.12 1.77
C ASP A 107 -2.11 -9.28 1.25
N SER A 108 -1.25 -8.93 0.29
CA SER A 108 -0.27 -9.86 -0.27
C SER A 108 1.14 -9.34 -0.08
N TRP A 109 2.04 -10.27 0.23
CA TRP A 109 3.40 -10.00 0.66
C TRP A 109 4.36 -10.90 -0.11
N ARG A 110 5.63 -10.48 -0.20
CA ARG A 110 6.72 -11.36 -0.64
C ARG A 110 7.80 -11.41 0.41
N LEU A 111 8.21 -12.62 0.74
CA LEU A 111 9.43 -12.86 1.50
C LEU A 111 10.44 -13.48 0.54
N GLU A 112 11.39 -12.67 0.08
CA GLU A 112 12.33 -13.04 -0.98
C GLU A 112 13.77 -12.79 -0.56
N PHE A 113 14.69 -13.59 -1.09
CA PHE A 113 16.11 -13.37 -0.85
C PHE A 113 16.60 -12.19 -1.69
N TRP A 114 17.50 -11.40 -1.10
CA TRP A 114 18.28 -10.45 -1.87
C TRP A 114 19.32 -11.19 -2.69
N ASP A 115 19.40 -10.89 -3.99
CA ASP A 115 20.21 -11.61 -4.96
C ASP A 115 21.62 -11.90 -4.45
N GLY A 116 22.00 -13.18 -4.50
CA GLY A 116 23.32 -13.67 -4.07
C GLY A 116 23.55 -13.70 -2.55
N SER A 117 22.56 -13.33 -1.73
CA SER A 117 22.69 -13.33 -0.27
C SER A 117 21.66 -14.21 0.44
N ASP A 118 21.91 -14.51 1.72
CA ASP A 118 20.93 -15.13 2.62
C ASP A 118 20.09 -14.09 3.39
N THR A 119 20.22 -12.81 3.04
CA THR A 119 19.38 -11.76 3.63
C THR A 119 18.03 -11.76 2.93
N MET A 120 16.95 -11.85 3.71
CA MET A 120 15.58 -11.80 3.17
C MET A 120 15.01 -10.39 3.27
N ARG A 121 14.18 -10.03 2.29
CA ARG A 121 13.39 -8.81 2.26
C ARG A 121 11.92 -9.15 2.40
N LEU A 122 11.23 -8.35 3.19
CA LEU A 122 9.78 -8.35 3.24
C LEU A 122 9.27 -7.24 2.34
N MET A 123 8.45 -7.62 1.36
CA MET A 123 7.81 -6.71 0.42
C MET A 123 6.30 -6.73 0.67
N HIS A 124 5.67 -5.57 0.57
CA HIS A 124 4.24 -5.36 0.73
C HIS A 124 3.61 -4.94 -0.60
N ASN A 125 2.42 -5.43 -0.93
CA ASN A 125 1.74 -5.05 -2.16
C ASN A 125 1.43 -3.55 -2.20
N ASN A 126 1.46 -3.00 -3.40
CA ASN A 126 1.16 -1.59 -3.61
C ASN A 126 -0.34 -1.34 -3.60
N TYR A 127 -0.75 -0.20 -3.05
CA TYR A 127 -2.12 0.27 -3.10
C TYR A 127 -2.18 1.79 -3.08
N TYR A 128 -3.32 2.35 -3.52
CA TYR A 128 -3.65 3.76 -3.34
C TYR A 128 -4.90 3.90 -2.44
N PRO A 129 -4.84 4.75 -1.40
CA PRO A 129 -6.01 5.03 -0.58
C PRO A 129 -7.01 5.91 -1.35
N LEU A 130 -8.30 5.64 -1.18
CA LEU A 130 -9.40 6.44 -1.73
C LEU A 130 -10.00 7.37 -0.66
N PRO A 131 -10.67 8.48 -1.06
CA PRO A 131 -11.26 9.43 -0.11
C PRO A 131 -12.34 8.82 0.80
N ASP A 132 -13.04 7.80 0.33
CA ASP A 132 -14.05 7.04 1.08
C ASP A 132 -13.43 6.08 2.12
N GLY A 133 -12.11 6.02 2.18
CA GLY A 133 -11.37 5.16 3.09
C GLY A 133 -11.09 3.76 2.57
N THR A 134 -11.58 3.40 1.37
CA THR A 134 -11.20 2.14 0.71
C THR A 134 -9.82 2.27 0.03
N ARG A 135 -9.38 1.20 -0.65
CA ARG A 135 -8.08 1.18 -1.35
C ARG A 135 -8.13 0.39 -2.64
N ILE A 136 -7.34 0.83 -3.62
CA ILE A 136 -7.14 0.14 -4.89
C ILE A 136 -5.75 -0.48 -4.87
N PHE A 137 -5.68 -1.81 -4.95
CA PHE A 137 -4.41 -2.52 -5.14
C PHE A 137 -3.87 -2.29 -6.53
N THR A 138 -2.58 -1.96 -6.60
CA THR A 138 -1.87 -1.78 -7.86
C THR A 138 -0.84 -2.88 -8.05
N GLY A 139 -0.36 -3.00 -9.29
CA GLY A 139 0.71 -3.94 -9.59
C GLY A 139 1.97 -3.64 -8.80
N GLY A 140 2.66 -4.69 -8.38
CA GLY A 140 3.97 -4.60 -7.74
C GLY A 140 3.93 -4.56 -6.22
N TYR A 141 5.14 -4.43 -5.65
CA TYR A 141 5.39 -4.46 -4.23
C TYR A 141 6.41 -3.39 -3.87
N HIS A 142 6.33 -2.83 -2.66
CA HIS A 142 7.32 -1.95 -2.08
C HIS A 142 8.02 -2.62 -0.91
N LEU A 143 9.22 -2.16 -0.61
CA LEU A 143 10.05 -2.70 0.47
C LEU A 143 9.47 -2.30 1.84
N GLN A 144 9.13 -3.28 2.65
CA GLN A 144 8.73 -3.09 4.05
C GLN A 144 9.92 -3.25 5.00
N ALA A 145 10.81 -4.22 4.74
CA ALA A 145 12.00 -4.44 5.55
C ALA A 145 13.13 -5.09 4.74
N GLU A 146 14.35 -4.57 4.86
CA GLU A 146 15.53 -5.05 4.12
C GLU A 146 16.15 -6.33 4.66
N ARG A 147 16.02 -6.57 5.98
CA ARG A 147 16.65 -7.70 6.69
C ARG A 147 15.60 -8.44 7.53
N ALA A 148 14.58 -8.94 6.86
CA ALA A 148 13.50 -9.65 7.51
C ALA A 148 13.96 -11.05 7.97
N THR A 149 13.49 -11.47 9.15
CA THR A 149 13.49 -12.88 9.56
C THR A 149 12.11 -13.49 9.30
N ALA A 150 12.01 -14.82 9.27
CA ALA A 150 10.71 -15.50 9.16
C ALA A 150 9.72 -15.09 10.26
N ASN A 151 10.19 -14.95 11.51
CA ASN A 151 9.36 -14.51 12.64
C ASN A 151 8.92 -13.05 12.49
N TYR A 152 9.83 -12.16 12.07
CA TYR A 152 9.47 -10.77 11.81
C TYR A 152 8.43 -10.67 10.70
N ALA A 153 8.66 -11.36 9.57
CA ALA A 153 7.72 -11.40 8.46
C ALA A 153 6.34 -11.90 8.89
N PHE A 154 6.29 -13.00 9.65
CA PHE A 154 5.03 -13.50 10.20
C PHE A 154 4.34 -12.49 11.11
N THR A 155 5.08 -11.85 12.02
CA THR A 155 4.52 -10.87 12.97
C THR A 155 3.95 -9.66 12.22
N ALA A 156 4.69 -9.15 11.23
CA ALA A 156 4.25 -8.05 10.38
C ALA A 156 2.97 -8.40 9.62
N ILE A 157 2.89 -9.60 9.02
CA ILE A 157 1.73 -10.04 8.23
C ILE A 157 0.52 -10.32 9.12
N SER A 158 0.70 -11.04 10.22
CA SER A 158 -0.40 -11.47 11.10
C SER A 158 -0.99 -10.32 11.91
N GLY A 159 -0.16 -9.35 12.31
CA GLY A 159 -0.57 -8.14 13.03
C GLY A 159 -1.01 -6.99 12.11
N TYR A 160 -0.99 -7.17 10.79
CA TYR A 160 -1.36 -6.09 9.86
C TYR A 160 -2.87 -5.87 9.84
N THR A 161 -3.27 -4.61 9.99
CA THR A 161 -4.56 -4.10 9.53
C THR A 161 -4.33 -2.82 8.75
N TYR A 162 -5.11 -2.62 7.70
CA TYR A 162 -5.07 -1.40 6.91
C TYR A 162 -5.50 -0.18 7.73
N ALA A 163 -6.45 -0.35 8.65
CA ALA A 163 -6.90 0.72 9.54
C ALA A 163 -5.76 1.25 10.42
N ASP A 164 -5.01 0.36 11.08
CA ASP A 164 -3.88 0.75 11.92
C ASP A 164 -2.75 1.34 11.08
N HIS A 165 -2.49 0.75 9.92
CA HIS A 165 -1.48 1.24 8.99
C HIS A 165 -1.79 2.66 8.51
N LYS A 166 -3.05 2.92 8.12
CA LYS A 166 -3.54 4.24 7.72
C LYS A 166 -3.37 5.24 8.86
N ALA A 167 -3.79 4.92 10.07
CA ALA A 167 -3.62 5.79 11.24
C ALA A 167 -2.14 6.14 11.48
N ALA A 168 -1.25 5.15 11.36
CA ALA A 168 0.20 5.36 11.48
C ALA A 168 0.79 6.23 10.36
N MET A 169 0.24 6.17 9.13
CA MET A 169 0.66 7.05 8.04
C MET A 169 0.23 8.50 8.30
N LEU A 170 -1.03 8.73 8.69
CA LEU A 170 -1.51 10.09 9.02
C LEU A 170 -0.69 10.72 10.16
N LYS A 171 -0.37 9.94 11.19
CA LYS A 171 0.46 10.42 12.30
C LYS A 171 1.84 10.86 11.82
N ARG A 172 2.48 10.07 10.96
CA ARG A 172 3.79 10.42 10.37
C ARG A 172 3.72 11.66 9.50
N GLU A 173 2.65 11.84 8.71
CA GLU A 173 2.45 13.05 7.91
C GLU A 173 2.29 14.29 8.79
N GLN A 174 1.52 14.19 9.88
CA GLN A 174 1.35 15.26 10.87
C GLN A 174 2.67 15.62 11.55
N GLU A 175 3.44 14.62 11.97
CA GLU A 175 4.77 14.80 12.58
C GLU A 175 5.75 15.46 11.60
N GLN A 176 5.80 15.01 10.34
CA GLN A 176 6.64 15.63 9.31
C GLN A 176 6.21 17.06 8.99
N PHE A 177 4.91 17.34 9.02
CA PHE A 177 4.41 18.70 8.84
C PHE A 177 4.82 19.60 10.00
N ALA A 178 4.66 19.14 11.25
CA ALA A 178 5.10 19.87 12.44
C ALA A 178 6.60 20.20 12.39
N LEU A 179 7.45 19.20 12.09
CA LEU A 179 8.89 19.39 11.90
C LEU A 179 9.24 20.42 10.81
N LYS A 180 8.47 20.50 9.72
CA LYS A 180 8.72 21.49 8.66
C LYS A 180 8.25 22.90 9.04
N VAL A 181 7.22 23.02 9.88
CA VAL A 181 6.73 24.30 10.39
C VAL A 181 7.71 24.90 11.40
N ASP A 182 8.33 24.07 12.24
CA ASP A 182 9.32 24.53 13.24
C ASP A 182 10.69 24.90 12.63
N VAL A 183 10.98 24.44 11.40
CA VAL A 183 12.22 24.75 10.67
C VAL A 183 12.05 25.95 9.71
N LEU A 184 10.89 26.61 9.70
CA LEU A 184 10.78 27.92 9.04
C LEU A 184 11.69 28.91 9.79
N PRO A 185 12.67 29.54 9.10
CA PRO A 185 13.65 30.37 9.78
C PRO A 185 12.95 31.51 10.53
N GLU A 186 13.32 31.69 11.79
CA GLU A 186 13.08 32.89 12.60
C GLU A 186 13.73 34.10 11.91
N GLY A 187 13.10 34.57 10.83
CA GLY A 187 13.67 35.56 9.93
C GLY A 187 12.66 36.26 9.07
N PHE A 188 11.44 35.72 8.93
CA PHE A 188 10.32 36.47 8.35
C PHE A 188 9.59 37.31 9.40
N SER A 189 10.34 38.08 10.20
CA SER A 189 9.79 39.33 10.71
C SER A 189 9.69 40.28 9.52
N ALA A 190 8.55 40.24 8.83
CA ALA A 190 8.24 41.28 7.87
C ALA A 190 8.18 42.59 8.66
N LYS A 191 9.22 43.43 8.56
CA LYS A 191 9.12 44.85 8.92
C LYS A 191 7.84 45.37 8.27
N LYS A 192 6.94 45.85 9.11
CA LYS A 192 5.55 46.17 8.76
C LYS A 192 5.42 47.39 7.84
N ASP A 193 6.52 48.09 7.62
CA ASP A 193 6.54 49.39 6.98
C ASP A 193 7.50 49.31 5.77
N ASP A 194 6.96 48.91 4.60
CA ASP A 194 7.45 49.33 3.25
C ASP A 194 6.79 48.59 2.06
N LEU A 195 5.72 47.82 2.25
CA LEU A 195 5.06 47.13 1.14
C LEU A 195 3.54 47.35 1.09
N SER A 196 3.10 48.61 1.00
CA SER A 196 1.66 48.94 0.99
C SER A 196 1.01 49.03 -0.40
N GLY A 197 1.76 49.05 -1.51
CA GLY A 197 1.20 49.19 -2.87
C GLY A 197 1.29 47.95 -3.78
N ALA A 198 2.49 47.39 -3.91
CA ALA A 198 2.78 46.37 -4.94
C ALA A 198 2.16 44.99 -4.63
N LYS A 199 2.15 44.57 -3.36
CA LYS A 199 1.57 43.28 -2.94
C LYS A 199 0.05 43.21 -3.13
N LYS A 200 -0.68 44.32 -2.95
CA LYS A 200 -2.13 44.37 -3.19
C LYS A 200 -2.48 44.17 -4.66
N LYS A 201 -1.70 44.75 -5.59
CA LYS A 201 -1.87 44.53 -7.04
C LYS A 201 -1.57 43.09 -7.44
N VAL A 202 -0.46 42.52 -6.95
CA VAL A 202 -0.11 41.12 -7.24
C VAL A 202 -1.15 40.15 -6.67
N PHE A 203 -1.61 40.37 -5.44
CA PHE A 203 -2.66 39.56 -4.81
C PHE A 203 -4.01 39.70 -5.54
N TRP A 204 -4.36 40.90 -6.00
CA TRP A 204 -5.59 41.13 -6.78
C TRP A 204 -5.55 40.46 -8.15
N VAL A 205 -4.40 40.53 -8.85
CA VAL A 205 -4.18 39.82 -10.12
C VAL A 205 -4.26 38.30 -9.92
N TRP A 206 -3.66 37.79 -8.83
CA TRP A 206 -3.72 36.37 -8.49
C TRP A 206 -5.14 35.91 -8.14
N LYS A 207 -5.90 36.72 -7.38
CA LYS A 207 -7.30 36.46 -7.06
C LYS A 207 -8.19 36.44 -8.31
N LYS A 208 -7.99 37.38 -9.24
CA LYS A 208 -8.68 37.38 -10.55
C LYS A 208 -8.31 36.18 -11.41
N PHE A 209 -7.05 35.77 -11.41
CA PHE A 209 -6.59 34.58 -12.13
C PHE A 209 -7.27 33.31 -11.60
N ILE A 210 -7.36 33.16 -10.28
CA ILE A 210 -8.08 32.03 -9.66
C ILE A 210 -9.59 32.06 -9.96
N GLU A 211 -10.24 33.23 -9.96
CA GLU A 211 -11.65 33.33 -10.35
C GLU A 211 -11.91 32.97 -11.81
N LEU A 212 -11.00 33.35 -12.72
CA LEU A 212 -11.05 32.99 -14.13
C LEU A 212 -10.91 31.48 -14.31
N LEU A 213 -9.95 30.85 -13.61
CA LEU A 213 -9.81 29.39 -13.60
C LEU A 213 -11.08 28.72 -13.06
N ARG A 214 -11.63 29.18 -11.94
CA ARG A 214 -12.89 28.66 -11.37
C ARG A 214 -14.06 28.73 -12.35
N LYS A 215 -14.23 29.85 -13.07
CA LYS A 215 -15.28 30.00 -14.10
C LYS A 215 -15.05 29.07 -15.29
N PHE A 216 -13.81 28.91 -15.72
CA PHE A 216 -13.46 28.02 -16.83
C PHE A 216 -13.76 26.56 -16.50
N PHE A 217 -13.40 26.09 -15.30
CA PHE A 217 -13.68 24.73 -14.85
C PHE A 217 -15.16 24.48 -14.54
N ARG A 218 -15.91 25.46 -13.99
CA ARG A 218 -17.38 25.37 -13.82
C ARG A 218 -18.14 25.22 -15.13
N LYS A 219 -17.62 25.77 -16.23
CA LYS A 219 -18.26 25.68 -17.56
C LYS A 219 -17.98 24.32 -18.23
N ARG A 220 -16.88 23.66 -17.88
CA ARG A 220 -16.48 22.35 -18.44
C ARG A 220 -17.03 21.14 -17.68
N SER A 221 -17.48 21.29 -16.42
CA SER A 221 -18.14 20.21 -15.67
C SER A 221 -19.51 19.77 -16.22
N LYS A 222 -19.99 20.41 -17.31
CA LYS A 222 -21.19 20.01 -18.06
C LYS A 222 -20.90 19.30 -19.39
N CYS A 223 -19.64 19.08 -19.75
CA CYS A 223 -19.28 18.46 -21.03
C CYS A 223 -18.47 17.17 -20.80
N THR A 224 -18.95 16.09 -21.38
CA THR A 224 -18.37 14.75 -21.32
C THR A 224 -16.98 14.67 -21.97
N CYS A 225 -16.17 13.78 -21.42
CA CYS A 225 -14.73 13.64 -21.62
C CYS A 225 -14.29 13.37 -23.07
N LYS A 226 -13.29 14.13 -23.55
CA LYS A 226 -12.31 13.69 -24.55
C LYS A 226 -10.89 14.11 -24.13
N PRO A 227 -9.83 13.36 -24.52
CA PRO A 227 -8.45 13.64 -24.10
C PRO A 227 -7.89 14.88 -24.82
N TRP A 228 -7.02 15.62 -24.12
CA TRP A 228 -6.38 16.86 -24.59
C TRP A 228 -5.50 16.62 -25.83
N ARG A 229 -5.64 17.47 -26.86
CA ARG A 229 -4.60 17.68 -27.88
C ARG A 229 -4.01 19.09 -27.74
N GLN A 230 -2.76 19.24 -28.17
CA GLN A 230 -1.97 20.48 -28.05
C GLN A 230 -2.60 21.70 -28.77
N ALA A 231 -3.63 21.48 -29.59
CA ALA A 231 -4.41 22.51 -30.28
C ALA A 231 -5.51 23.16 -29.41
N ASP A 232 -5.74 22.69 -28.18
CA ASP A 232 -6.86 23.13 -27.34
C ASP A 232 -6.54 24.27 -26.35
N LEU A 233 -5.35 24.87 -26.45
CA LEU A 233 -4.99 26.03 -25.64
C LEU A 233 -5.66 27.30 -26.20
N PRO A 234 -6.42 28.06 -25.39
CA PRO A 234 -7.11 29.24 -25.91
C PRO A 234 -6.11 30.34 -26.32
N GLY A 235 -6.36 30.99 -27.46
CA GLY A 235 -5.41 31.90 -28.12
C GLY A 235 -4.89 33.07 -27.27
N TRP A 236 -5.60 33.47 -26.20
CA TRP A 236 -5.12 34.49 -25.26
C TRP A 236 -3.91 34.03 -24.42
N MET A 237 -3.73 32.72 -24.26
CA MET A 237 -2.61 32.12 -23.52
C MET A 237 -1.32 32.14 -24.36
N LEU A 238 -1.43 32.06 -25.69
CA LEU A 238 -0.32 32.26 -26.64
C LEU A 238 0.05 33.75 -26.80
N LEU A 239 -0.93 34.65 -26.68
CA LEU A 239 -0.72 36.10 -26.74
C LEU A 239 0.00 36.66 -25.50
N HIS A 240 -0.26 36.12 -24.29
CA HIS A 240 0.44 36.56 -23.08
C HIS A 240 1.92 36.13 -23.03
N LEU A 241 2.27 35.00 -23.65
CA LEU A 241 3.67 34.57 -23.81
C LEU A 241 4.43 35.46 -24.79
N LYS A 242 3.76 35.98 -25.84
CA LYS A 242 4.38 36.92 -26.80
C LYS A 242 4.53 38.35 -26.25
N TRP A 243 3.61 38.82 -25.41
CA TRP A 243 3.64 40.21 -24.92
C TRP A 243 4.73 40.48 -23.87
N TRP A 244 5.25 39.45 -23.19
CA TRP A 244 6.32 39.58 -22.16
C TRP A 244 7.73 39.26 -22.67
N GLY A 245 7.87 38.97 -23.97
CA GLY A 245 9.16 38.72 -24.62
C GLY A 245 10.06 39.95 -24.73
N GLY A 246 9.52 41.17 -24.56
CA GLY A 246 10.24 42.41 -24.86
C GLY A 246 10.89 43.16 -23.69
N THR A 247 10.39 43.06 -22.45
CA THR A 247 10.75 44.06 -21.40
C THR A 247 11.03 43.53 -19.99
N ALA A 248 10.92 42.22 -19.75
CA ALA A 248 11.18 41.65 -18.41
C ALA A 248 12.61 41.11 -18.28
N SER A 249 13.28 41.41 -17.16
CA SER A 249 14.63 40.93 -16.86
C SER A 249 14.67 39.39 -16.70
N PRO A 250 15.83 38.74 -16.93
CA PRO A 250 15.97 37.28 -16.89
C PRO A 250 15.52 36.63 -15.58
N GLN A 251 15.69 37.32 -14.46
CA GLN A 251 15.31 36.85 -13.12
C GLN A 251 13.78 36.74 -12.96
N THR A 252 13.03 37.69 -13.53
CA THR A 252 11.56 37.70 -13.52
C THR A 252 10.98 36.59 -14.39
N ARG A 253 11.67 36.23 -15.48
CA ARG A 253 11.31 35.11 -16.37
C ARG A 253 11.48 33.76 -15.67
N PHE A 254 12.56 33.58 -14.89
CA PHE A 254 12.80 32.38 -14.10
C PHE A 254 11.78 32.19 -12.97
N ALA A 255 11.45 33.25 -12.24
CA ALA A 255 10.44 33.19 -11.18
C ALA A 255 9.04 32.82 -11.72
N PHE A 256 8.67 33.32 -12.89
CA PHE A 256 7.40 32.98 -13.54
C PHE A 256 7.38 31.56 -14.11
N ALA A 257 8.46 31.09 -14.72
CA ALA A 257 8.56 29.70 -15.17
C ALA A 257 8.50 28.72 -13.99
N ALA A 258 9.16 29.05 -12.87
CA ALA A 258 9.08 28.28 -11.64
C ALA A 258 7.66 28.27 -11.05
N LEU A 259 6.98 29.43 -11.00
CA LEU A 259 5.58 29.54 -10.57
C LEU A 259 4.60 28.85 -11.51
N PHE A 260 4.89 28.77 -12.80
CA PHE A 260 4.05 28.09 -13.78
C PHE A 260 4.22 26.56 -13.70
N VAL A 261 5.44 26.07 -13.47
CA VAL A 261 5.73 24.65 -13.25
C VAL A 261 5.19 24.19 -11.88
N VAL A 262 5.34 25.01 -10.85
CA VAL A 262 4.77 24.76 -9.51
C VAL A 262 3.25 24.87 -9.55
N GLY A 263 2.69 25.85 -10.26
CA GLY A 263 1.26 26.03 -10.46
C GLY A 263 0.62 24.91 -11.29
N ALA A 264 1.30 24.40 -12.32
CA ALA A 264 0.86 23.26 -13.11
C ALA A 264 0.96 21.94 -12.33
N ARG A 265 2.00 21.76 -11.49
CA ARG A 265 2.10 20.64 -10.55
C ARG A 265 1.06 20.69 -9.44
N LEU A 266 0.75 21.88 -8.92
CA LEU A 266 -0.35 22.11 -7.98
C LEU A 266 -1.70 21.88 -8.65
N LEU A 267 -1.89 22.27 -9.91
CA LEU A 267 -3.14 22.02 -10.67
C LEU A 267 -3.41 20.52 -10.85
N CYS A 268 -2.39 19.72 -11.18
CA CYS A 268 -2.51 18.25 -11.20
C CYS A 268 -2.76 17.64 -9.82
N TYR A 269 -2.24 18.24 -8.74
CA TYR A 269 -2.50 17.81 -7.36
C TYR A 269 -3.90 18.23 -6.86
N THR A 270 -4.44 19.35 -7.33
CA THR A 270 -5.71 19.92 -6.86
C THR A 270 -6.96 19.32 -7.51
N GLU A 271 -6.87 18.68 -8.67
CA GLU A 271 -8.05 18.00 -9.26
C GLU A 271 -8.53 16.82 -8.40
N SER A 272 -7.61 16.14 -7.71
CA SER A 272 -7.94 15.06 -6.76
C SER A 272 -8.41 15.60 -5.40
N TYR A 273 -7.85 16.72 -4.93
CA TYR A 273 -8.15 17.28 -3.60
C TYR A 273 -9.41 18.17 -3.60
N ALA A 274 -9.68 18.91 -4.68
CA ALA A 274 -10.85 19.78 -4.77
C ALA A 274 -12.16 18.99 -4.90
N ARG A 275 -12.13 17.77 -5.45
CA ARG A 275 -13.27 16.86 -5.49
C ARG A 275 -13.65 16.37 -4.08
N ALA A 276 -12.65 15.99 -3.28
CA ALA A 276 -12.84 15.53 -1.90
C ALA A 276 -13.26 16.63 -0.90
N PHE A 277 -12.98 17.90 -1.22
CA PHE A 277 -13.37 19.05 -0.40
C PHE A 277 -14.80 19.55 -0.73
N PHE A 278 -15.30 19.33 -1.95
CA PHE A 278 -16.65 19.75 -2.35
C PHE A 278 -17.75 18.75 -1.97
N GLU A 279 -17.43 17.47 -1.77
CA GLU A 279 -18.40 16.44 -1.38
C GLU A 279 -18.65 16.38 0.14
N ARG A 280 -17.78 16.98 0.95
CA ARG A 280 -17.97 17.15 2.40
C ARG A 280 -18.40 18.57 2.73
N GLY A 281 -19.68 18.85 2.53
CA GLY A 281 -20.32 20.04 3.07
C GLY A 281 -20.48 19.93 4.58
N GLU A 282 -19.48 20.38 5.35
CA GLU A 282 -19.66 20.71 6.76
C GLU A 282 -19.40 22.19 6.98
N ALA A 283 -20.46 22.88 7.39
CA ALA A 283 -20.48 24.30 7.70
C ALA A 283 -19.76 24.55 9.02
N TYR A 284 -18.59 25.19 8.97
CA TYR A 284 -18.04 25.88 10.14
C TYR A 284 -18.54 27.33 10.14
N GLN A 285 -19.59 27.58 10.93
CA GLN A 285 -19.95 28.92 11.36
C GLN A 285 -18.83 29.49 12.24
N TRP A 286 -18.23 30.59 11.83
CA TRP A 286 -17.34 31.38 12.68
C TRP A 286 -18.20 32.34 13.51
N ASN A 287 -18.26 32.10 14.82
CA ASN A 287 -18.74 33.08 15.80
C ASN A 287 -17.81 34.30 15.78
N VAL A 288 -18.34 35.45 15.41
CA VAL A 288 -17.66 36.74 15.48
C VAL A 288 -17.96 37.32 16.86
N GLY A 289 -17.00 37.21 17.78
CA GLY A 289 -17.03 37.91 19.05
C GLY A 289 -16.73 39.39 18.83
N THR A 290 -17.74 40.23 19.09
CA THR A 290 -17.61 41.68 19.19
C THR A 290 -17.00 42.08 20.54
N LYS A 291 -15.94 42.88 20.49
CA LYS A 291 -15.63 43.94 21.45
C LYS A 291 -15.05 45.12 20.70
#